data_AF-A0A7C4HR38-F1
#
_entry.id   AF-A0A7C4HR38-F1
#
_cell.length_a   1.000
_cell.length_b   1.000
_cell.length_c   1.000
_cell.angle_alpha   90.00
_cell.angle_beta   90.00
_cell.angle_gamma   90.00
#
_symmetry.space_group_name_H-M   'P 1'
#
loop_
_entity.id
_entity.type
_entity.pdbx_description
1 polymer ?
#
loop_
_entity_poly.entity_id
_entity_poly.type
_entity_poly.pdbx_seq_one_letter_code
_entity_poly.pdbx_strand_id
1 'polypeptide(L)'
;MPSYLITVSGELPLRSRRTRPRFYQVLVENIKDAVSRAGAKVLDSRIVEAKILLRTDIDVMDKIARVFGVYRVGHVLVYEFKDLKDLATWIFENAKDAVAGKKFAVRVKRSGHHGFTSLDIAREAGTLLKPLSAGVDLESPDVVVEVEVRGSAAYLYKEVLKGPGGLPTGVEGNALVMFSGGFDSPVAAWLAAKRGIQVDFLHYVMGPARSSYYALLVAKTLTYNWLHGYRPRLIVVGFEDLLVEVVKKVEWSYRQVALRALMYIVASRIASKMGYDALVTGESVGQASSQTLKNLSAIERAVELRIPVLRPLIGFDKEEIIELSRRIGLYDLSSKVTEACTIAPTRVATSSTPGEVLKQLENIDKSLVDRAVSSMKIVDVLTARPEEAVLPDAIEIDFIPEGALVLDARSEEERSKSPIPGAIPVNEVDPSRIPRDKVVLFVCDSGSTSYVLAKVFREQGIKAYSLKGGGKEYKR
;
A
#
# COMPACT_ATOMS: atom_id res chain seq x y z
N MET A 1 4.49 -9.74 -28.93
CA MET A 1 5.05 -9.28 -27.63
C MET A 1 4.51 -7.90 -27.34
N PRO A 2 3.89 -7.67 -26.18
CA PRO A 2 3.32 -6.38 -25.82
C PRO A 2 4.36 -5.26 -25.85
N SER A 3 3.96 -4.11 -26.39
CA SER A 3 4.77 -2.90 -26.42
C SER A 3 3.98 -1.76 -25.81
N TYR A 4 4.60 -1.02 -24.89
CA TYR A 4 3.95 0.04 -24.15
C TYR A 4 4.64 1.37 -24.39
N LEU A 5 3.86 2.40 -24.69
CA LEU A 5 4.33 3.78 -24.68
C LEU A 5 3.82 4.47 -23.41
N ILE A 6 4.72 4.57 -22.43
CA ILE A 6 4.46 5.11 -21.11
C ILE A 6 4.67 6.62 -21.15
N THR A 7 3.64 7.38 -20.82
CA THR A 7 3.73 8.83 -20.65
C THR A 7 4.02 9.12 -19.19
N VAL A 8 5.12 9.81 -18.91
CA VAL A 8 5.52 10.14 -17.54
C VAL A 8 4.71 11.33 -16.99
N SER A 9 4.68 11.47 -15.67
CA SER A 9 4.07 12.63 -14.99
C SER A 9 4.68 13.95 -15.46
N GLY A 10 3.82 14.95 -15.67
CA GLY A 10 4.22 16.28 -16.17
C GLY A 10 5.24 17.00 -15.27
N GLU A 11 5.40 16.57 -14.02
CA GLU A 11 6.41 17.09 -13.10
C GLU A 11 7.85 16.65 -13.44
N LEU A 12 8.05 15.53 -14.15
CA LEU A 12 9.38 14.99 -14.46
C LEU A 12 10.10 15.79 -15.56
N PRO A 13 9.45 16.11 -16.71
CA PRO A 13 10.08 16.93 -17.74
C PRO A 13 10.50 18.32 -17.25
N LEU A 14 9.82 18.87 -16.23
CA LEU A 14 10.09 20.18 -15.63
C LEU A 14 11.33 20.19 -14.72
N ARG A 15 11.90 19.03 -14.38
CA ARG A 15 13.11 18.96 -13.55
C ARG A 15 14.32 19.51 -14.31
N SER A 16 15.28 20.06 -13.56
CA SER A 16 16.50 20.62 -14.14
C SER A 16 17.24 19.58 -14.98
N ARG A 17 18.02 20.05 -15.98
CA ARG A 17 18.80 19.15 -16.84
C ARG A 17 19.72 18.21 -16.06
N ARG A 18 20.18 18.62 -14.87
CA ARG A 18 21.07 17.82 -14.00
C ARG A 18 20.33 16.74 -13.21
N THR A 19 19.11 17.01 -12.71
CA THR A 19 18.37 16.06 -11.86
C THR A 19 17.44 15.16 -12.65
N ARG A 20 16.93 15.63 -13.80
CA ARG A 20 15.99 14.90 -14.64
C ARG A 20 16.45 13.48 -15.04
N PRO A 21 17.72 13.23 -15.44
CA PRO A 21 18.16 11.88 -15.79
C PRO A 21 17.96 10.87 -14.65
N ARG A 22 18.31 11.26 -13.41
CA ARG A 22 18.10 10.42 -12.22
C ARG A 22 16.64 10.04 -12.02
N PHE A 23 15.70 10.99 -12.19
CA PHE A 23 14.27 10.72 -12.03
C PHE A 23 13.76 9.69 -13.05
N TYR A 24 14.19 9.80 -14.32
CA TYR A 24 13.80 8.83 -15.33
C TYR A 24 14.42 7.45 -15.07
N GLN A 25 15.68 7.41 -14.62
CA GLN A 25 16.33 6.16 -14.27
C GLN A 25 15.57 5.44 -13.13
N VAL A 26 15.27 6.15 -12.03
CA VAL A 26 14.50 5.58 -10.91
C VAL A 26 13.11 5.12 -11.39
N LEU A 27 12.43 5.89 -12.25
CA LEU A 27 11.14 5.47 -12.81
C LEU A 27 11.26 4.16 -13.60
N VAL A 28 12.29 4.02 -14.44
CA VAL A 28 12.52 2.79 -15.22
C VAL A 28 12.82 1.61 -14.29
N GLU A 29 13.60 1.80 -13.24
CA GLU A 29 13.88 0.77 -12.23
C GLU A 29 12.61 0.34 -11.49
N ASN A 30 11.76 1.31 -11.10
CA ASN A 30 10.47 1.03 -10.46
C ASN A 30 9.53 0.26 -11.40
N ILE A 31 9.49 0.60 -12.70
CA ILE A 31 8.72 -0.14 -13.71
C ILE A 31 9.25 -1.56 -13.85
N LYS A 32 10.57 -1.75 -13.92
CA LYS A 32 11.19 -3.08 -14.02
C LYS A 32 10.85 -3.96 -12.82
N ASP A 33 10.87 -3.40 -11.60
CA ASP A 33 10.46 -4.10 -10.39
C ASP A 33 8.96 -4.48 -10.44
N ALA A 34 8.08 -3.57 -10.86
CA ALA A 34 6.65 -3.87 -11.04
C ALA A 34 6.40 -5.03 -12.03
N VAL A 35 7.11 -5.01 -13.16
CA VAL A 35 7.05 -6.07 -14.19
C VAL A 35 7.58 -7.39 -13.62
N SER A 36 8.71 -7.36 -12.91
CA SER A 36 9.30 -8.56 -12.31
C SER A 36 8.41 -9.19 -11.24
N ARG A 37 7.75 -8.38 -10.39
CA ARG A 37 6.83 -8.88 -9.36
C ARG A 37 5.62 -9.58 -9.97
N ALA A 38 5.21 -9.16 -11.17
CA ALA A 38 4.14 -9.79 -11.93
C ALA A 38 4.57 -11.10 -12.65
N GLY A 39 5.82 -11.53 -12.49
CA GLY A 39 6.35 -12.73 -13.15
C GLY A 39 6.74 -12.51 -14.62
N ALA A 40 6.82 -11.27 -15.08
CA ALA A 40 7.17 -10.89 -16.45
C ALA A 40 8.63 -10.41 -16.55
N LYS A 41 9.15 -10.36 -17.78
CA LYS A 41 10.49 -9.86 -18.09
C LYS A 41 10.40 -8.65 -19.01
N VAL A 42 11.21 -7.64 -18.70
CA VAL A 42 11.45 -6.52 -19.63
C VAL A 42 12.45 -6.96 -20.69
N LEU A 43 12.03 -6.91 -21.95
CA LEU A 43 12.83 -7.28 -23.12
C LEU A 43 13.61 -6.08 -23.68
N ASP A 44 13.00 -4.89 -23.64
CA ASP A 44 13.61 -3.63 -24.07
C ASP A 44 12.99 -2.46 -23.31
N SER A 45 13.78 -1.44 -23.00
CA SER A 45 13.33 -0.22 -22.34
C SER A 45 14.13 0.98 -22.82
N ARG A 46 13.47 1.96 -23.44
CA ARG A 46 14.13 3.16 -23.99
C ARG A 46 13.37 4.41 -23.59
N ILE A 47 14.12 5.43 -23.15
CA ILE A 47 13.56 6.75 -22.91
C ILE A 47 13.49 7.47 -24.25
N VAL A 48 12.30 7.91 -24.64
CA VAL A 48 12.03 8.64 -25.88
C VAL A 48 11.45 9.99 -25.48
N GLU A 49 12.33 10.99 -25.32
CA GLU A 49 12.01 12.31 -24.76
C GLU A 49 11.32 12.21 -23.38
N ALA A 50 10.05 12.62 -23.28
CA ALA A 50 9.23 12.59 -22.07
C ALA A 50 8.43 11.29 -21.91
N LYS A 51 8.84 10.22 -22.60
CA LYS A 51 8.15 8.93 -22.60
C LYS A 51 9.13 7.78 -22.43
N ILE A 52 8.59 6.63 -22.08
CA ILE A 52 9.35 5.38 -21.99
C ILE A 52 8.66 4.37 -22.92
N LEU A 53 9.39 3.88 -23.90
CA LEU A 53 8.99 2.73 -24.70
C LEU A 53 9.48 1.48 -23.97
N LEU A 54 8.56 0.57 -23.65
CA LEU A 54 8.83 -0.66 -22.92
C LEU A 54 8.28 -1.86 -23.70
N ARG A 55 9.05 -2.95 -23.77
CA ARG A 55 8.58 -4.23 -24.30
C ARG A 55 8.71 -5.32 -23.25
N THR A 56 7.71 -6.18 -23.16
CA THR A 56 7.68 -7.31 -22.22
C THR A 56 7.38 -8.62 -22.94
N ASP A 57 7.64 -9.73 -22.26
CA ASP A 57 7.31 -11.07 -22.74
C ASP A 57 5.81 -11.39 -22.63
N ILE A 58 5.16 -10.97 -21.54
CA ILE A 58 3.72 -11.11 -21.30
C ILE A 58 3.05 -9.76 -21.01
N ASP A 59 1.71 -9.72 -21.06
CA ASP A 59 0.96 -8.49 -20.80
C ASP A 59 0.92 -8.16 -19.30
N VAL A 60 1.36 -6.95 -18.96
CA VAL A 60 1.45 -6.40 -17.59
C VAL A 60 1.05 -4.93 -17.54
N MET A 61 0.20 -4.48 -18.48
CA MET A 61 -0.18 -3.08 -18.61
C MET A 61 -0.75 -2.48 -17.31
N ASP A 62 -1.58 -3.26 -16.59
CA ASP A 62 -2.21 -2.85 -15.34
C ASP A 62 -1.18 -2.63 -14.22
N LYS A 63 -0.09 -3.41 -14.20
CA LYS A 63 1.00 -3.29 -13.22
C LYS A 63 1.84 -2.05 -13.47
N ILE A 64 2.18 -1.79 -14.72
CA ILE A 64 2.90 -0.57 -15.12
C ILE A 64 2.06 0.67 -14.77
N ALA A 65 0.74 0.59 -14.96
CA ALA A 65 -0.18 1.69 -14.63
C ALA A 65 -0.26 2.01 -13.13
N ARG A 66 0.25 1.15 -12.22
CA ARG A 66 0.29 1.41 -10.77
C ARG A 66 1.63 1.95 -10.28
N VAL A 67 2.56 2.29 -11.17
CA VAL A 67 3.87 2.83 -10.79
C VAL A 67 3.81 4.36 -10.63
N PHE A 68 4.21 4.87 -9.47
CA PHE A 68 4.31 6.32 -9.25
C PHE A 68 5.32 6.98 -10.21
N GLY A 69 4.94 8.14 -10.74
CA GLY A 69 5.65 8.80 -11.85
C GLY A 69 5.08 8.47 -13.23
N VAL A 70 4.22 7.45 -13.37
CA VAL A 70 3.49 7.16 -14.62
C VAL A 70 2.19 7.97 -14.68
N TYR A 71 2.00 8.76 -15.74
CA TYR A 71 0.76 9.50 -15.99
C TYR A 71 -0.28 8.64 -16.73
N ARG A 72 0.17 7.92 -17.76
CA ARG A 72 -0.65 6.91 -18.45
C ARG A 72 0.25 5.89 -19.14
N VAL A 73 -0.28 4.69 -19.34
CA VAL A 73 0.34 3.62 -20.12
C VAL A 73 -0.54 3.37 -21.32
N GLY A 74 0.04 3.27 -22.51
CA GLY A 74 -0.69 2.83 -23.69
C GLY A 74 -0.09 1.55 -24.24
N HIS A 75 -0.92 0.54 -24.49
CA HIS A 75 -0.54 -0.60 -25.31
C HIS A 75 -0.54 -0.13 -26.78
N VAL A 76 0.61 -0.23 -27.44
CA VAL A 76 0.83 0.34 -28.76
C VAL A 76 1.33 -0.69 -29.77
N LEU A 77 0.91 -0.53 -31.02
CA LEU A 77 1.66 -1.06 -32.16
C LEU A 77 2.71 -0.02 -32.57
N VAL A 78 3.91 -0.49 -32.87
CA VAL A 78 5.05 0.34 -33.27
C VAL A 78 5.36 0.09 -34.74
N TYR A 79 5.56 1.15 -35.52
CA TYR A 79 5.90 1.06 -36.94
C TYR A 79 6.88 2.14 -37.35
N GLU A 80 7.86 1.79 -38.17
CA GLU A 80 8.74 2.76 -38.82
C GLU A 80 8.20 3.02 -40.23
N PHE A 81 7.77 4.26 -40.48
CA PHE A 81 7.15 4.64 -41.75
C PHE A 81 8.14 5.39 -42.65
N LYS A 82 7.93 5.30 -43.96
CA LYS A 82 8.75 5.97 -44.99
C LYS A 82 8.22 7.36 -45.33
N ASP A 83 6.91 7.47 -45.52
CA ASP A 83 6.21 8.69 -45.90
C ASP A 83 4.79 8.72 -45.33
N LEU A 84 4.04 9.79 -45.64
CA LEU A 84 2.68 9.99 -45.17
C LEU A 84 1.72 8.89 -45.64
N LYS A 85 1.86 8.42 -46.88
CA LYS A 85 0.94 7.45 -47.48
C LYS A 85 1.16 6.06 -46.88
N ASP A 86 2.41 5.68 -46.68
CA ASP A 86 2.79 4.46 -45.96
C ASP A 86 2.23 4.48 -44.52
N LEU A 87 2.43 5.58 -43.79
CA LEU A 87 1.89 5.75 -42.44
C LEU A 87 0.35 5.65 -42.41
N ALA A 88 -0.35 6.35 -43.29
CA ALA A 88 -1.81 6.32 -43.35
C ALA A 88 -2.35 4.93 -43.69
N THR A 89 -1.70 4.22 -44.62
CA THR A 89 -2.02 2.83 -44.97
C THR A 89 -1.86 1.91 -43.77
N TRP A 90 -0.74 2.02 -43.05
CA TRP A 90 -0.49 1.22 -41.85
C TRP A 90 -1.52 1.51 -40.75
N ILE A 91 -1.90 2.77 -40.53
CA ILE A 91 -2.96 3.14 -39.57
C ILE A 91 -4.28 2.48 -39.98
N PHE A 92 -4.66 2.57 -41.26
CA PHE A 92 -5.88 1.97 -41.79
C PHE A 92 -5.93 0.47 -41.52
N GLU A 93 -4.90 -0.28 -41.92
CA GLU A 93 -4.84 -1.73 -41.76
C GLU A 93 -5.00 -2.17 -40.30
N ASN A 94 -4.51 -1.36 -39.37
CA ASN A 94 -4.54 -1.67 -37.94
C ASN A 94 -5.72 -1.05 -37.18
N ALA A 95 -6.55 -0.22 -37.82
CA ALA A 95 -7.68 0.44 -37.16
C ALA A 95 -9.05 0.13 -37.82
N LYS A 96 -9.06 -0.44 -39.02
CA LYS A 96 -10.28 -0.70 -39.81
C LYS A 96 -11.34 -1.49 -39.03
N ASP A 97 -10.96 -2.56 -38.34
CA ASP A 97 -11.91 -3.41 -37.60
C ASP A 97 -12.51 -2.70 -36.39
N ALA A 98 -11.73 -1.83 -35.74
CA ALA A 98 -12.20 -1.06 -34.60
C ALA A 98 -13.23 0.01 -35.01
N VAL A 99 -13.05 0.59 -36.20
CA VAL A 99 -13.88 1.67 -36.76
C VAL A 99 -15.12 1.15 -37.49
N ALA A 100 -15.12 -0.10 -37.94
CA ALA A 100 -16.19 -0.70 -38.74
C ALA A 100 -17.59 -0.45 -38.13
N GLY A 101 -18.47 0.21 -38.88
CA GLY A 101 -19.84 0.51 -38.48
C GLY A 101 -20.01 1.53 -37.34
N LYS A 102 -18.96 2.26 -36.94
CA LYS A 102 -18.99 3.22 -35.81
C LYS A 102 -18.62 4.63 -36.24
N LYS A 103 -19.01 5.64 -35.46
CA LYS A 103 -18.49 7.00 -35.61
C LYS A 103 -17.09 7.09 -35.03
N PHE A 104 -16.18 7.75 -35.73
CA PHE A 104 -14.77 7.78 -35.31
C PHE A 104 -14.11 9.15 -35.46
N ALA A 105 -12.99 9.32 -34.75
CA ALA A 105 -12.04 10.40 -34.95
C ALA A 105 -10.61 9.87 -34.98
N VAL A 106 -9.77 10.41 -35.85
CA VAL A 106 -8.32 10.18 -35.83
C VAL A 106 -7.66 11.32 -35.07
N ARG A 107 -6.99 11.02 -33.95
CA ARG A 107 -6.30 12.02 -33.11
C ARG A 107 -4.80 11.76 -33.16
N VAL A 108 -4.07 12.71 -33.74
CA VAL A 108 -2.63 12.56 -33.99
C VAL A 108 -1.82 13.56 -33.16
N LYS A 109 -0.84 13.04 -32.41
CA LYS A 109 0.22 13.84 -31.76
C LYS A 109 1.52 13.64 -32.52
N ARG A 110 2.24 14.71 -32.80
CA ARG A 110 3.48 14.67 -33.60
C ARG A 110 4.60 15.41 -32.88
N SER A 111 5.76 14.79 -32.76
CA SER A 111 7.03 15.40 -32.33
C SER A 111 8.10 15.19 -33.39
N GLY A 112 8.92 16.20 -33.67
CA GLY A 112 10.00 16.17 -34.66
C GLY A 112 9.69 16.90 -35.98
N HIS A 113 10.63 16.85 -36.93
CA HIS A 113 10.56 17.56 -38.22
C HIS A 113 10.03 16.64 -39.33
N HIS A 114 8.94 17.06 -39.98
CA HIS A 114 8.25 16.30 -41.02
C HIS A 114 7.75 17.25 -42.11
N GLY A 115 7.62 16.76 -43.35
CA GLY A 115 7.00 17.50 -44.46
C GLY A 115 5.46 17.56 -44.41
N PHE A 116 4.85 17.03 -43.35
CA PHE A 116 3.40 16.97 -43.16
C PHE A 116 3.02 17.30 -41.71
N THR A 117 1.77 17.69 -41.51
CA THR A 117 1.20 18.04 -40.20
C THR A 117 0.44 16.87 -39.57
N SER A 118 0.12 16.98 -38.28
CA SER A 118 -0.77 16.01 -37.61
C SER A 118 -2.14 15.92 -38.28
N LEU A 119 -2.61 17.04 -38.83
CA LEU A 119 -3.89 17.12 -39.53
C LEU A 119 -3.83 16.39 -40.87
N ASP A 120 -2.70 16.45 -41.59
CA ASP A 120 -2.54 15.72 -42.85
C ASP A 120 -2.57 14.21 -42.61
N ILE A 121 -1.90 13.72 -41.56
CA ILE A 121 -1.99 12.29 -41.14
C ILE A 121 -3.44 11.92 -40.81
N ALA A 122 -4.13 12.74 -40.02
CA ALA A 122 -5.51 12.47 -39.61
C ALA A 122 -6.46 12.43 -40.81
N ARG A 123 -6.30 13.34 -41.78
CA ARG A 123 -7.10 13.38 -43.01
C ARG A 123 -6.82 12.18 -43.90
N GLU A 124 -5.55 11.83 -44.13
CA GLU A 124 -5.20 10.73 -45.02
C GLU A 124 -5.70 9.39 -44.45
N ALA A 125 -5.36 9.09 -43.20
CA ALA A 125 -5.84 7.88 -42.53
C ALA A 125 -7.37 7.85 -42.39
N GLY A 126 -7.98 9.00 -42.05
CA GLY A 126 -9.42 9.15 -41.94
C GLY A 126 -10.14 8.92 -43.27
N THR A 127 -9.55 9.33 -44.39
CA THR A 127 -10.10 9.10 -45.74
C THR A 127 -10.16 7.61 -46.07
N LEU A 128 -9.13 6.84 -45.68
CA LEU A 128 -9.10 5.39 -45.86
C LEU A 128 -10.10 4.66 -44.94
N LEU A 129 -10.29 5.15 -43.71
CA LEU A 129 -11.19 4.53 -42.72
C LEU A 129 -12.67 4.85 -42.96
N LYS A 130 -12.98 6.02 -43.52
CA LYS A 130 -14.35 6.53 -43.69
C LYS A 130 -15.30 5.54 -44.40
N PRO A 131 -14.93 4.85 -45.49
CA PRO A 131 -15.82 3.91 -46.18
C PRO A 131 -16.30 2.73 -45.34
N LEU A 132 -15.58 2.37 -44.27
CA LEU A 132 -15.93 1.26 -43.38
C LEU A 132 -16.71 1.73 -42.13
N SER A 133 -16.76 3.04 -41.89
CA SER A 133 -17.32 3.66 -40.68
C SER A 133 -18.80 4.05 -40.84
N ALA A 134 -19.44 4.44 -39.74
CA ALA A 134 -20.74 5.12 -39.76
C ALA A 134 -20.64 6.65 -39.92
N GLY A 135 -19.42 7.20 -40.06
CA GLY A 135 -19.15 8.63 -40.22
C GLY A 135 -18.01 9.13 -39.32
N VAL A 136 -17.58 10.37 -39.55
CA VAL A 136 -16.57 11.06 -38.71
C VAL A 136 -17.28 11.95 -37.70
N ASP A 137 -16.90 11.83 -36.43
CA ASP A 137 -17.41 12.67 -35.34
C ASP A 137 -16.22 13.14 -34.48
N LEU A 138 -15.90 14.43 -34.54
CA LEU A 138 -14.72 14.98 -33.86
C LEU A 138 -14.99 15.33 -32.39
N GLU A 139 -16.26 15.49 -32.02
CA GLU A 139 -16.70 15.92 -30.70
C GLU A 139 -16.95 14.71 -29.79
N SER A 140 -17.77 13.75 -30.25
CA SER A 140 -18.19 12.58 -29.49
C SER A 140 -18.13 11.29 -30.32
N PRO A 141 -16.92 10.86 -30.78
CA PRO A 141 -16.76 9.61 -31.50
C PRO A 141 -16.99 8.39 -30.59
N ASP A 142 -17.53 7.32 -31.17
CA ASP A 142 -17.57 6.00 -30.52
C ASP A 142 -16.15 5.42 -30.39
N VAL A 143 -15.28 5.72 -31.37
CA VAL A 143 -13.90 5.22 -31.44
C VAL A 143 -12.92 6.34 -31.75
N VAL A 144 -11.89 6.47 -30.92
CA VAL A 144 -10.76 7.37 -31.18
C VAL A 144 -9.56 6.53 -31.64
N VAL A 145 -9.13 6.73 -32.87
CA VAL A 145 -7.86 6.21 -33.39
C VAL A 145 -6.76 7.17 -32.95
N GLU A 146 -6.15 6.90 -31.79
CA GLU A 146 -5.07 7.72 -31.25
C GLU A 146 -3.70 7.25 -31.80
N VAL A 147 -3.00 8.16 -32.49
CA VAL A 147 -1.68 7.92 -33.08
C VAL A 147 -0.69 8.94 -32.55
N GLU A 148 0.50 8.48 -32.17
CA GLU A 148 1.62 9.35 -31.85
C GLU A 148 2.78 9.10 -32.82
N VAL A 149 3.32 10.17 -33.39
CA VAL A 149 4.43 10.15 -34.35
C VAL A 149 5.63 10.85 -33.73
N ARG A 150 6.78 10.17 -33.72
CA ARG A 150 8.05 10.69 -33.19
C ARG A 150 9.20 10.30 -34.12
N GLY A 151 9.76 11.29 -34.82
CA GLY A 151 10.71 11.00 -35.91
C GLY A 151 10.09 10.05 -36.94
N SER A 152 10.82 9.04 -37.37
CA SER A 152 10.32 8.03 -38.32
C SER A 152 9.43 6.94 -37.70
N ALA A 153 9.16 6.99 -36.39
CA ALA A 153 8.36 5.98 -35.70
C ALA A 153 6.93 6.47 -35.41
N ALA A 154 5.95 5.59 -35.61
CA ALA A 154 4.55 5.77 -35.26
C ALA A 154 4.12 4.75 -34.21
N TYR A 155 3.25 5.22 -33.31
CA TYR A 155 2.70 4.46 -32.20
C TYR A 155 1.17 4.55 -32.27
N LEU A 156 0.52 3.46 -32.63
CA LEU A 156 -0.95 3.36 -32.65
C LEU A 156 -1.43 2.79 -31.32
N TYR A 157 -2.18 3.57 -30.56
CA TYR A 157 -2.72 3.14 -29.27
C TYR A 157 -3.90 2.18 -29.46
N LYS A 158 -3.82 1.02 -28.82
CA LYS A 158 -4.89 0.01 -28.77
C LYS A 158 -5.71 0.13 -27.50
N GLU A 159 -5.03 0.37 -26.39
CA GLU A 159 -5.63 0.55 -25.08
C GLU A 159 -4.81 1.59 -24.31
N VAL A 160 -5.47 2.33 -23.42
CA VAL A 160 -4.83 3.33 -22.56
C VAL A 160 -5.36 3.20 -21.13
N LEU A 161 -4.45 3.01 -20.18
CA LEU A 161 -4.73 3.04 -18.75
C LEU A 161 -4.13 4.30 -18.13
N LYS A 162 -4.89 4.95 -17.24
CA LYS A 162 -4.40 6.08 -16.45
C LYS A 162 -3.46 5.57 -15.36
N GLY A 163 -2.36 6.28 -15.16
CA GLY A 163 -1.45 6.06 -14.04
C GLY A 163 -1.71 7.03 -12.89
N PRO A 164 -1.04 6.84 -11.74
CA PRO A 164 -1.24 7.68 -10.55
C PRO A 164 -0.66 9.09 -10.70
N GLY A 165 0.23 9.33 -11.68
CA GLY A 165 1.05 10.52 -11.75
C GLY A 165 2.05 10.59 -10.60
N GLY A 166 2.34 11.79 -10.11
CA GLY A 166 3.28 11.99 -9.00
C GLY A 166 4.74 11.84 -9.42
N LEU A 167 5.59 11.44 -8.47
CA LEU A 167 7.04 11.28 -8.65
C LEU A 167 7.45 9.82 -8.42
N PRO A 168 8.52 9.33 -9.08
CA PRO A 168 9.02 7.98 -8.85
C PRO A 168 9.46 7.80 -7.39
N THR A 169 8.98 6.76 -6.73
CA THR A 169 9.40 6.44 -5.36
C THR A 169 10.91 6.22 -5.28
N GLY A 170 11.58 6.88 -4.33
CA GLY A 170 13.04 6.87 -4.16
C GLY A 170 13.75 8.15 -4.59
N VAL A 171 13.02 9.13 -5.12
CA VAL A 171 13.62 10.43 -5.51
C VAL A 171 13.58 11.48 -4.40
N GLU A 172 12.70 11.33 -3.40
CA GLU A 172 12.49 12.30 -2.29
C GLU A 172 12.71 11.65 -0.90
N GLY A 173 13.89 11.06 -0.67
CA GLY A 173 14.29 10.55 0.65
C GLY A 173 13.42 9.40 1.18
N ASN A 174 13.44 9.20 2.50
CA ASN A 174 12.72 8.14 3.19
C ASN A 174 11.93 8.63 4.40
N ALA A 175 10.81 7.97 4.70
CA ALA A 175 9.97 8.30 5.83
C ALA A 175 9.44 7.05 6.56
N LEU A 176 9.23 7.21 7.87
CA LEU A 176 8.62 6.18 8.70
C LEU A 176 7.12 6.49 8.91
N VAL A 177 6.27 5.61 8.39
CA VAL A 177 4.82 5.75 8.53
C VAL A 177 4.38 5.13 9.84
N MET A 178 3.72 5.89 10.70
CA MET A 178 2.98 5.33 11.84
C MET A 178 1.75 4.58 11.31
N PHE A 179 1.84 3.26 11.30
CA PHE A 179 1.00 2.38 10.49
C PHE A 179 0.13 1.45 11.36
N SER A 180 -1.17 1.75 11.41
CA SER A 180 -2.16 0.91 12.10
C SER A 180 -2.71 -0.21 11.22
N GLY A 181 -2.73 -0.03 9.90
CA GLY A 181 -3.41 -0.91 8.94
C GLY A 181 -4.90 -0.56 8.70
N GLY A 182 -5.52 0.22 9.60
CA GLY A 182 -6.85 0.82 9.38
C GLY A 182 -6.82 1.85 8.25
N PHE A 183 -7.97 2.32 7.76
CA PHE A 183 -8.06 3.07 6.48
C PHE A 183 -7.06 4.23 6.30
N ASP A 184 -6.79 4.99 7.36
CA ASP A 184 -6.13 6.29 7.23
C ASP A 184 -4.62 6.15 7.00
N SER A 185 -3.94 5.26 7.75
CA SER A 185 -2.47 5.13 7.66
C SER A 185 -1.93 4.56 6.33
N PRO A 186 -2.56 3.55 5.68
CA PRO A 186 -2.18 3.09 4.34
C PRO A 186 -2.45 4.12 3.26
N VAL A 187 -3.54 4.89 3.38
CA VAL A 187 -3.81 5.98 2.43
C VAL A 187 -2.77 7.09 2.58
N ALA A 188 -2.42 7.47 3.81
CA ALA A 188 -1.33 8.41 4.06
C ALA A 188 0.01 7.91 3.51
N ALA A 189 0.35 6.62 3.71
CA ALA A 189 1.53 6.00 3.12
C ALA A 189 1.53 6.08 1.59
N TRP A 190 0.39 5.78 0.95
CA TRP A 190 0.23 5.85 -0.51
C TRP A 190 0.43 7.29 -1.03
N LEU A 191 -0.15 8.28 -0.35
CA LEU A 191 -0.01 9.69 -0.72
C LEU A 191 1.43 10.20 -0.56
N ALA A 192 2.12 9.79 0.52
CA ALA A 192 3.53 10.10 0.71
C ALA A 192 4.40 9.45 -0.39
N ALA A 193 4.18 8.16 -0.67
CA ALA A 193 4.90 7.44 -1.71
C ALA A 193 4.67 8.01 -3.12
N LYS A 194 3.47 8.53 -3.40
CA LYS A 194 3.14 9.25 -4.64
C LYS A 194 4.00 10.49 -4.85
N ARG A 195 4.49 11.10 -3.77
CA ARG A 195 5.43 12.23 -3.83
C ARG A 195 6.89 11.80 -3.93
N GLY A 196 7.18 10.54 -4.22
CA GLY A 196 8.53 10.05 -4.45
C GLY A 196 9.29 9.62 -3.19
N ILE A 197 8.61 9.60 -2.03
CA ILE A 197 9.18 9.24 -0.74
C ILE A 197 9.17 7.72 -0.57
N GLN A 198 10.29 7.10 -0.20
CA GLN A 198 10.29 5.70 0.21
C GLN A 198 9.70 5.57 1.61
N VAL A 199 8.73 4.67 1.80
CA VAL A 199 8.03 4.50 3.07
C VAL A 199 8.33 3.15 3.68
N ASP A 200 8.78 3.17 4.93
CA ASP A 200 8.75 2.02 5.83
C ASP A 200 7.62 2.20 6.86
N PHE A 201 7.21 1.11 7.49
CA PHE A 201 6.04 1.09 8.38
C PHE A 201 6.45 0.86 9.83
N LEU A 202 5.83 1.59 10.76
CA LEU A 202 5.96 1.41 12.20
C LEU A 202 4.59 1.05 12.78
N HIS A 203 4.43 -0.20 13.19
CA HIS A 203 3.21 -0.72 13.80
C HIS A 203 3.38 -0.88 15.31
N TYR A 204 2.47 -0.30 16.07
CA TYR A 204 2.40 -0.41 17.52
C TYR A 204 1.42 -1.51 17.90
N VAL A 205 1.90 -2.49 18.67
CA VAL A 205 1.06 -3.57 19.20
C VAL A 205 0.48 -3.09 20.53
N MET A 206 -0.81 -2.75 20.50
CA MET A 206 -1.57 -2.23 21.66
C MET A 206 -2.78 -3.10 22.00
N GLY A 207 -2.95 -4.22 21.29
CA GLY A 207 -4.19 -4.98 21.28
C GLY A 207 -3.96 -6.41 20.78
N PRO A 208 -5.00 -7.10 20.32
CA PRO A 208 -4.89 -8.50 19.98
C PRO A 208 -4.00 -8.72 18.74
N ALA A 209 -3.38 -9.90 18.66
CA ALA A 209 -2.46 -10.28 17.60
C ALA A 209 -3.03 -10.12 16.17
N ARG A 210 -4.36 -10.22 15.99
CA ARG A 210 -5.06 -9.96 14.73
C ARG A 210 -4.72 -8.61 14.12
N SER A 211 -4.53 -7.59 14.96
CA SER A 211 -4.19 -6.24 14.50
C SER A 211 -2.86 -6.22 13.74
N SER A 212 -1.82 -6.87 14.27
CA SER A 212 -0.50 -6.95 13.65
C SER A 212 -0.50 -7.84 12.40
N TYR A 213 -1.27 -8.93 12.42
CA TYR A 213 -1.45 -9.79 11.25
C TYR A 213 -2.07 -9.02 10.07
N TYR A 214 -3.19 -8.33 10.30
CA TYR A 214 -3.83 -7.56 9.24
C TYR A 214 -3.02 -6.32 8.86
N ALA A 215 -2.33 -5.67 9.79
CA ALA A 215 -1.42 -4.57 9.46
C ALA A 215 -0.35 -5.03 8.46
N LEU A 216 0.29 -6.19 8.68
CA LEU A 216 1.23 -6.73 7.69
C LEU A 216 0.52 -7.06 6.38
N LEU A 217 -0.65 -7.70 6.37
CA LEU A 217 -1.39 -7.96 5.13
C LEU A 217 -1.70 -6.69 4.31
N VAL A 218 -2.15 -5.63 4.97
CA VAL A 218 -2.41 -4.34 4.32
C VAL A 218 -1.11 -3.76 3.77
N ALA A 219 -0.02 -3.79 4.55
CA ALA A 219 1.30 -3.34 4.10
C ALA A 219 1.82 -4.16 2.91
N LYS A 220 1.61 -5.49 2.90
CA LYS A 220 1.96 -6.39 1.78
C LYS A 220 1.20 -5.99 0.52
N THR A 221 -0.11 -5.82 0.63
CA THR A 221 -0.97 -5.46 -0.51
C THR A 221 -0.63 -4.08 -1.06
N LEU A 222 -0.39 -3.09 -0.19
CA LEU A 222 0.08 -1.77 -0.60
C LEU A 222 1.45 -1.87 -1.30
N THR A 223 2.38 -2.63 -0.71
CA THR A 223 3.74 -2.77 -1.23
C THR A 223 3.77 -3.43 -2.58
N TYR A 224 3.10 -4.57 -2.73
CA TYR A 224 3.07 -5.32 -3.99
C TYR A 224 2.44 -4.53 -5.12
N ASN A 225 1.37 -3.77 -4.84
CA ASN A 225 0.62 -3.07 -5.88
C ASN A 225 1.15 -1.68 -6.22
N TRP A 226 1.83 -0.99 -5.30
CA TRP A 226 2.13 0.45 -5.45
C TRP A 226 3.57 0.84 -5.11
N LEU A 227 4.25 0.13 -4.21
CA LEU A 227 5.58 0.50 -3.72
C LEU A 227 6.66 -0.30 -4.45
N HIS A 228 7.11 0.25 -5.57
CA HIS A 228 8.08 -0.36 -6.47
C HIS A 228 9.45 0.30 -6.38
N GLY A 229 10.51 -0.45 -6.71
CA GLY A 229 11.91 -0.01 -6.75
C GLY A 229 12.68 -0.18 -5.44
N TYR A 230 12.04 -0.70 -4.40
CA TYR A 230 12.65 -0.93 -3.08
C TYR A 230 11.86 -1.98 -2.29
N ARG A 231 12.41 -2.37 -1.13
CA ARG A 231 11.80 -3.35 -0.23
C ARG A 231 11.41 -2.68 1.10
N PRO A 232 10.12 -2.33 1.29
CA PRO A 232 9.64 -1.78 2.54
C PRO A 232 9.83 -2.73 3.72
N ARG A 233 10.07 -2.16 4.89
CA ARG A 233 10.15 -2.87 6.18
C ARG A 233 8.93 -2.54 7.04
N LEU A 234 8.46 -3.51 7.80
CA LEU A 234 7.51 -3.30 8.90
C LEU A 234 8.27 -3.48 10.22
N ILE A 235 8.30 -2.41 11.00
CA ILE A 235 8.85 -2.35 12.35
C ILE A 235 7.68 -2.52 13.31
N VAL A 236 7.70 -3.61 14.07
CA VAL A 236 6.68 -3.96 15.05
C VAL A 236 7.22 -3.67 16.45
N VAL A 237 6.50 -2.86 17.21
CA VAL A 237 6.88 -2.45 18.57
C VAL A 237 5.78 -2.84 19.54
N GLY A 238 6.12 -3.64 20.55
CA GLY A 238 5.25 -3.91 21.70
C GLY A 238 5.00 -2.62 22.48
N PHE A 239 3.74 -2.30 22.73
CA PHE A 239 3.33 -1.03 23.34
C PHE A 239 2.35 -1.23 24.50
N GLU A 240 2.06 -2.48 24.88
CA GLU A 240 1.13 -2.83 25.94
C GLU A 240 1.58 -2.30 27.31
N ASP A 241 2.87 -2.38 27.64
CA ASP A 241 3.36 -1.88 28.94
C ASP A 241 3.24 -0.36 29.08
N LEU A 242 3.55 0.37 28.00
CA LEU A 242 3.36 1.83 27.94
C LEU A 242 1.88 2.19 28.04
N LEU A 243 1.01 1.39 27.43
CA LEU A 243 -0.43 1.56 27.53
C LEU A 243 -0.93 1.37 28.97
N VAL A 244 -0.50 0.31 29.65
CA VAL A 244 -0.84 0.05 31.05
C VAL A 244 -0.38 1.20 31.95
N GLU A 245 0.82 1.75 31.69
CA GLU A 245 1.36 2.87 32.43
C GLU A 245 0.52 4.16 32.23
N VAL A 246 0.13 4.46 30.99
CA VAL A 246 -0.78 5.59 30.69
C VAL A 246 -2.10 5.44 31.44
N VAL A 247 -2.69 4.24 31.45
CA VAL A 247 -3.96 4.01 32.16
C VAL A 247 -3.79 4.21 33.67
N LYS A 248 -2.66 3.78 34.25
CA LYS A 248 -2.43 3.87 35.71
C LYS A 248 -2.06 5.27 36.18
N LYS A 249 -1.24 5.99 35.40
CA LYS A 249 -0.52 7.18 35.90
C LYS A 249 -0.90 8.49 35.21
N VAL A 250 -1.62 8.45 34.09
CA VAL A 250 -2.05 9.66 33.38
C VAL A 250 -3.50 9.98 33.71
N GLU A 251 -3.77 11.26 33.94
CA GLU A 251 -5.10 11.80 34.15
C GLU A 251 -6.04 11.42 33.00
N TRP A 252 -7.27 11.00 33.33
CA TRP A 252 -8.24 10.44 32.37
C TRP A 252 -8.39 11.25 31.08
N SER A 253 -8.54 12.58 31.21
CA SER A 253 -8.74 13.50 30.09
C SER A 253 -7.54 13.59 29.15
N TYR A 254 -6.33 13.30 29.62
CA TYR A 254 -5.09 13.43 28.86
C TYR A 254 -4.54 12.11 28.31
N ARG A 255 -5.11 10.96 28.67
CA ARG A 255 -4.58 9.63 28.28
C ARG A 255 -4.32 9.48 26.79
N GLN A 256 -5.24 9.94 25.93
CA GLN A 256 -5.08 9.86 24.47
C GLN A 256 -3.98 10.78 23.94
N VAL A 257 -3.85 11.98 24.50
CA VAL A 257 -2.83 12.96 24.13
C VAL A 257 -1.44 12.45 24.57
N ALA A 258 -1.33 11.94 25.79
CA ALA A 258 -0.11 11.36 26.34
C ALA A 258 0.31 10.09 25.57
N LEU A 259 -0.62 9.18 25.27
CA LEU A 259 -0.35 7.98 24.47
C LEU A 259 0.23 8.35 23.11
N ARG A 260 -0.37 9.32 22.43
CA ARG A 260 0.12 9.79 21.13
C ARG A 260 1.48 10.45 21.23
N ALA A 261 1.72 11.23 22.29
CA ALA A 261 3.04 11.79 22.54
C ALA A 261 4.10 10.70 22.75
N LEU A 262 3.78 9.63 23.48
CA LEU A 262 4.67 8.46 23.62
C LEU A 262 4.92 7.75 22.29
N MET A 263 3.90 7.59 21.44
CA MET A 263 4.08 7.06 20.09
C MET A 263 5.02 7.94 19.28
N TYR A 264 4.87 9.27 19.33
CA TYR A 264 5.80 10.19 18.65
C TYR A 264 7.23 10.09 19.19
N ILE A 265 7.41 9.95 20.51
CA ILE A 265 8.74 9.75 21.12
C ILE A 265 9.38 8.47 20.58
N VAL A 266 8.65 7.35 20.59
CA VAL A 266 9.16 6.06 20.09
C VAL A 266 9.45 6.13 18.60
N ALA A 267 8.54 6.66 17.78
CA ALA A 267 8.74 6.85 16.35
C ALA A 267 9.97 7.71 16.05
N SER A 268 10.13 8.83 16.75
CA SER A 268 11.26 9.75 16.55
C SER A 268 12.59 9.10 16.89
N ARG A 269 12.66 8.31 17.97
CA ARG A 269 13.87 7.56 18.35
C ARG A 269 14.21 6.49 17.31
N ILE A 270 13.22 5.73 16.84
CA ILE A 270 13.41 4.74 15.77
C ILE A 270 13.87 5.43 14.49
N ALA A 271 13.28 6.57 14.17
CA ALA A 271 13.63 7.32 12.96
C ALA A 271 15.02 7.91 12.99
N SER A 272 15.45 8.46 14.12
CA SER A 272 16.84 8.89 14.31
C SER A 272 17.81 7.72 14.24
N LYS A 273 17.47 6.57 14.84
CA LYS A 273 18.31 5.35 14.83
C LYS A 273 18.46 4.74 13.44
N MET A 274 17.42 4.81 12.61
CA MET A 274 17.37 4.16 11.29
C MET A 274 17.57 5.12 10.11
N GLY A 275 17.75 6.42 10.38
CA GLY A 275 18.03 7.44 9.37
C GLY A 275 16.84 7.73 8.45
N TYR A 276 15.65 7.94 9.02
CA TYR A 276 14.51 8.45 8.24
C TYR A 276 14.47 9.98 8.28
N ASP A 277 14.16 10.60 7.14
CA ASP A 277 14.08 12.06 6.98
C ASP A 277 12.80 12.65 7.59
N ALA A 278 11.73 11.85 7.72
CA ALA A 278 10.43 12.29 8.21
C ALA A 278 9.60 11.18 8.87
N LEU A 279 8.60 11.57 9.66
CA LEU A 279 7.49 10.71 10.04
C LEU A 279 6.29 10.99 9.13
N VAL A 280 5.46 9.97 8.87
CA VAL A 280 4.18 10.13 8.17
C VAL A 280 3.07 9.57 9.07
N THR A 281 1.97 10.32 9.20
CA THR A 281 0.80 9.86 9.97
C THR A 281 -0.48 9.96 9.14
N GLY A 282 -1.46 9.13 9.48
CA GLY A 282 -2.82 9.19 8.95
C GLY A 282 -3.73 10.18 9.69
N GLU A 283 -3.17 11.13 10.44
CA GLU A 283 -3.99 12.08 11.20
C GLU A 283 -4.71 13.07 10.28
N SER A 284 -5.98 13.31 10.57
CA SER A 284 -6.83 14.30 9.91
C SER A 284 -7.47 15.22 10.95
N VAL A 285 -7.48 16.53 10.70
CA VAL A 285 -7.97 17.49 11.71
C VAL A 285 -9.46 17.30 11.94
N GLY A 286 -9.86 17.18 13.21
CA GLY A 286 -11.27 17.14 13.59
C GLY A 286 -11.95 15.79 13.45
N GLN A 287 -11.28 14.75 12.94
CA GLN A 287 -11.83 13.39 12.88
C GLN A 287 -11.80 12.67 14.24
N ALA A 288 -10.86 13.01 15.12
CA ALA A 288 -10.79 12.50 16.49
C ALA A 288 -10.58 13.65 17.48
N SER A 289 -11.11 13.50 18.70
CA SER A 289 -10.97 14.49 19.78
C SER A 289 -9.51 14.81 20.14
N SER A 290 -8.60 13.85 19.92
CA SER A 290 -7.16 14.01 20.11
C SER A 290 -6.46 14.68 18.92
N GLN A 291 -7.10 14.80 17.75
CA GLN A 291 -6.54 15.36 16.51
C GLN A 291 -7.04 16.79 16.24
N THR A 292 -7.13 17.61 17.28
CA THR A 292 -7.33 19.07 17.13
C THR A 292 -5.99 19.73 16.86
N LEU A 293 -5.99 20.87 16.16
CA LEU A 293 -4.75 21.65 15.92
C LEU A 293 -4.02 22.00 17.23
N LYS A 294 -4.77 22.29 18.30
CA LYS A 294 -4.20 22.59 19.62
C LYS A 294 -3.48 21.38 20.21
N ASN A 295 -4.10 20.21 20.17
CA ASN A 295 -3.50 18.98 20.69
C ASN A 295 -2.29 18.55 19.85
N LEU A 296 -2.39 18.58 18.52
CA LEU A 296 -1.25 18.24 17.64
C LEU A 296 -0.07 19.17 17.92
N SER A 297 -0.29 20.48 17.94
CA SER A 297 0.74 21.48 18.26
C SER A 297 1.33 21.29 19.66
N ALA A 298 0.49 21.02 20.66
CA ALA A 298 0.94 20.78 22.03
C ALA A 298 1.84 19.55 22.14
N ILE A 299 1.46 18.45 21.49
CA ILE A 299 2.24 17.21 21.48
C ILE A 299 3.59 17.43 20.80
N GLU A 300 3.62 18.02 19.60
CA GLU A 300 4.88 18.21 18.86
C GLU A 300 5.87 19.10 19.62
N ARG A 301 5.37 20.17 20.26
CA ARG A 301 6.19 21.06 21.09
C ARG A 301 6.67 20.39 22.37
N ALA A 302 5.84 19.57 23.00
CA ALA A 302 6.21 18.84 24.21
C ALA A 302 7.25 17.75 23.95
N VAL A 303 7.15 17.06 22.80
CA VAL A 303 8.05 15.96 22.43
C VAL A 303 9.38 16.45 21.83
N GLU A 304 9.45 17.71 21.40
CA GLU A 304 10.62 18.29 20.71
C GLU A 304 11.04 17.47 19.48
N LEU A 305 10.10 17.21 18.57
CA LEU A 305 10.35 16.41 17.37
C LEU A 305 11.45 17.05 16.50
N ARG A 306 12.51 16.29 16.24
CA ARG A 306 13.68 16.72 15.45
C ARG A 306 13.56 16.46 13.95
N ILE A 307 12.49 15.79 13.53
CA ILE A 307 12.18 15.49 12.13
C ILE A 307 10.75 15.91 11.82
N PRO A 308 10.45 16.33 10.59
CA PRO A 308 9.11 16.75 10.19
C PRO A 308 8.10 15.59 10.30
N VAL A 309 6.86 15.93 10.68
CA VAL A 309 5.71 15.03 10.63
C VAL A 309 4.82 15.41 9.45
N LEU A 310 4.77 14.56 8.45
CA LEU A 310 3.93 14.72 7.27
C LEU A 310 2.53 14.15 7.56
N ARG A 311 1.50 14.95 7.28
CA ARG A 311 0.09 14.57 7.46
C ARG A 311 -0.67 14.69 6.15
N PRO A 312 -0.52 13.72 5.22
CA PRO A 312 -1.13 13.82 3.89
C PRO A 312 -2.66 13.95 3.93
N LEU A 313 -3.31 13.51 5.01
CA LEU A 313 -4.76 13.48 5.20
C LEU A 313 -5.31 14.68 5.99
N ILE A 314 -4.48 15.68 6.30
CA ILE A 314 -4.84 16.76 7.23
C ILE A 314 -6.13 17.51 6.86
N GLY A 315 -6.45 17.59 5.56
CA GLY A 315 -7.65 18.24 5.02
C GLY A 315 -8.63 17.30 4.34
N PHE A 316 -8.50 15.98 4.52
CA PHE A 316 -9.41 14.99 3.94
C PHE A 316 -10.54 14.67 4.93
N ASP A 317 -11.76 14.51 4.42
CA ASP A 317 -12.85 13.89 5.16
C ASP A 317 -12.78 12.36 5.13
N LYS A 318 -13.68 11.69 5.86
CA LYS A 318 -13.65 10.23 5.98
C LYS A 318 -14.10 9.53 4.68
N GLU A 319 -15.01 10.13 3.93
CA GLU A 319 -15.52 9.55 2.68
C GLU A 319 -14.43 9.60 1.60
N GLU A 320 -13.70 10.71 1.50
CA GLU A 320 -12.55 10.85 0.59
C GLU A 320 -11.47 9.80 0.88
N ILE A 321 -11.16 9.56 2.16
CA ILE A 321 -10.19 8.53 2.58
C ILE A 321 -10.70 7.13 2.19
N ILE A 322 -11.98 6.85 2.44
CA ILE A 322 -12.60 5.56 2.12
C ILE A 322 -12.63 5.33 0.60
N GLU A 323 -13.02 6.32 -0.19
CA GLU A 323 -13.03 6.24 -1.65
C GLU A 323 -11.63 6.00 -2.19
N LEU A 324 -10.64 6.71 -1.65
CA LEU A 324 -9.24 6.50 -2.02
C LEU A 324 -8.78 5.07 -1.66
N SER A 325 -9.12 4.58 -0.47
CA SER A 325 -8.81 3.22 -0.02
C SER A 325 -9.41 2.14 -0.95
N ARG A 326 -10.65 2.34 -1.43
CA ARG A 326 -11.27 1.46 -2.43
C ARG A 326 -10.53 1.52 -3.76
N ARG A 327 -10.24 2.74 -4.25
CA ARG A 327 -9.53 2.95 -5.52
C ARG A 327 -8.14 2.30 -5.54
N ILE A 328 -7.44 2.27 -4.41
CA ILE A 328 -6.11 1.66 -4.31
C ILE A 328 -6.15 0.17 -3.92
N GLY A 329 -7.34 -0.40 -3.69
CA GLY A 329 -7.55 -1.82 -3.43
C GLY A 329 -7.23 -2.26 -2.00
N LEU A 330 -7.34 -1.38 -1.01
CA LEU A 330 -7.03 -1.68 0.40
C LEU A 330 -8.25 -1.78 1.30
N TYR A 331 -9.41 -1.30 0.84
CA TYR A 331 -10.63 -1.17 1.66
C TYR A 331 -11.00 -2.45 2.43
N ASP A 332 -11.05 -3.60 1.73
CA ASP A 332 -11.51 -4.87 2.33
C ASP A 332 -10.54 -5.43 3.39
N LEU A 333 -9.24 -5.12 3.27
CA LEU A 333 -8.25 -5.53 4.27
C LEU A 333 -8.22 -4.55 5.44
N SER A 334 -8.24 -3.25 5.14
CA SER A 334 -8.24 -2.21 6.17
C SER A 334 -9.50 -2.22 7.04
N SER A 335 -10.65 -2.63 6.50
CA SER A 335 -11.89 -2.78 7.26
C SER A 335 -11.83 -3.90 8.32
N LYS A 336 -10.96 -4.90 8.13
CA LYS A 336 -10.75 -6.01 9.08
C LYS A 336 -9.79 -5.65 10.22
N VAL A 337 -9.10 -4.52 10.11
CA VAL A 337 -8.22 -4.03 11.18
C VAL A 337 -9.07 -3.36 12.24
N THR A 338 -9.08 -3.95 13.44
CA THR A 338 -9.73 -3.36 14.60
C THR A 338 -8.84 -2.28 15.20
N GLU A 339 -9.33 -1.04 15.27
CA GLU A 339 -8.61 0.02 15.96
C GLU A 339 -8.70 -0.18 17.47
N ALA A 340 -7.55 -0.44 18.12
CA ALA A 340 -7.47 -0.73 19.56
C ALA A 340 -7.55 0.53 20.45
N CYS A 341 -7.67 1.74 19.87
CA CYS A 341 -7.48 3.00 20.60
C CYS A 341 -8.67 3.45 21.46
N THR A 342 -9.47 2.54 22.01
CA THR A 342 -10.63 2.84 22.88
C THR A 342 -10.21 3.02 24.35
N ILE A 343 -9.15 3.78 24.61
CA ILE A 343 -8.58 3.94 25.97
C ILE A 343 -9.30 5.06 26.75
N ALA A 344 -10.14 5.85 26.08
CA ALA A 344 -11.00 6.86 26.69
C ALA A 344 -12.27 7.09 25.84
N PRO A 345 -13.34 6.29 26.03
CA PRO A 345 -14.58 6.43 25.25
C PRO A 345 -15.41 7.68 25.60
N THR A 346 -15.05 8.46 26.64
CA THR A 346 -15.78 9.68 27.04
C THR A 346 -14.86 10.81 27.54
N ARG A 347 -15.28 12.07 27.27
CA ARG A 347 -14.64 13.37 27.66
C ARG A 347 -13.11 13.35 27.66
N VAL A 348 -12.52 13.47 26.48
CA VAL A 348 -11.08 13.63 26.27
C VAL A 348 -10.75 15.12 26.14
N ALA A 349 -9.57 15.56 26.56
CA ALA A 349 -9.11 16.93 26.36
C ALA A 349 -9.05 17.25 24.86
N THR A 350 -9.88 18.19 24.39
CA THR A 350 -9.89 18.68 23.00
C THR A 350 -8.89 19.82 22.77
N SER A 351 -8.27 20.30 23.86
CA SER A 351 -7.24 21.32 23.87
C SER A 351 -6.30 21.01 25.03
N SER A 352 -5.00 21.04 24.76
CA SER A 352 -3.94 20.90 25.76
C SER A 352 -2.83 21.89 25.45
N THR A 353 -2.06 22.24 26.46
CA THR A 353 -0.82 23.02 26.34
C THR A 353 0.39 22.09 26.35
N PRO A 354 1.54 22.49 25.79
CA PRO A 354 2.76 21.68 25.86
C PRO A 354 3.16 21.31 27.30
N GLY A 355 3.00 22.24 28.24
CA GLY A 355 3.32 22.02 29.66
C GLY A 355 2.42 20.95 30.32
N GLU A 356 1.13 20.93 30.00
CA GLU A 356 0.23 19.88 30.47
C GLU A 356 0.62 18.51 29.93
N VAL A 357 0.97 18.42 28.64
CA VAL A 357 1.43 17.16 28.04
C VAL A 357 2.72 16.68 28.72
N LEU A 358 3.70 17.57 28.92
CA LEU A 358 4.94 17.25 29.62
C LEU A 358 4.69 16.72 31.03
N LYS A 359 3.84 17.40 31.81
CA LYS A 359 3.48 16.97 33.17
C LYS A 359 2.90 15.56 33.20
N GLN A 360 2.08 15.19 32.21
CA GLN A 360 1.55 13.82 32.13
C GLN A 360 2.63 12.80 31.73
N LEU A 361 3.55 13.18 30.86
CA LEU A 361 4.66 12.32 30.43
C LEU A 361 5.71 12.10 31.53
N GLU A 362 5.89 13.05 32.45
CA GLU A 362 6.79 12.90 33.62
C GLU A 362 6.36 11.77 34.55
N ASN A 363 5.07 11.42 34.56
CA ASN A 363 4.56 10.31 35.36
C ASN A 363 4.91 8.92 34.76
N ILE A 364 5.33 8.88 33.49
CA ILE A 364 5.61 7.63 32.76
C ILE A 364 7.07 7.23 32.97
N ASP A 365 7.32 5.95 33.30
CA ASP A 365 8.68 5.43 33.37
C ASP A 365 9.37 5.45 31.99
N LYS A 366 10.41 6.28 31.85
CA LYS A 366 11.20 6.43 30.61
C LYS A 366 11.86 5.12 30.17
N SER A 367 12.16 4.21 31.10
CA SER A 367 12.76 2.91 30.78
C SER A 367 11.85 2.05 29.89
N LEU A 368 10.53 2.26 29.93
CA LEU A 368 9.57 1.59 29.07
C LEU A 368 9.72 1.99 27.59
N VAL A 369 10.02 3.26 27.33
CA VAL A 369 10.29 3.76 25.98
C VAL A 369 11.58 3.13 25.43
N ASP A 370 12.62 3.06 26.27
CA ASP A 370 13.88 2.40 25.91
C ASP A 370 13.66 0.92 25.60
N ARG A 371 12.91 0.22 26.45
CA ARG A 371 12.52 -1.19 26.23
C ARG A 371 11.79 -1.35 24.90
N ALA A 372 10.73 -0.58 24.64
CA ALA A 372 9.94 -0.65 23.41
C ALA A 372 10.79 -0.45 22.14
N VAL A 373 11.72 0.50 22.15
CA VAL A 373 12.64 0.74 21.03
C VAL A 373 13.67 -0.39 20.89
N SER A 374 14.14 -0.96 21.99
CA SER A 374 15.14 -2.04 21.99
C SER A 374 14.57 -3.40 21.58
N SER A 375 13.31 -3.68 21.91
CA SER A 375 12.62 -4.95 21.63
C SER A 375 11.86 -4.95 20.29
N MET A 376 12.09 -3.94 19.46
CA MET A 376 11.42 -3.84 18.16
C MET A 376 11.78 -5.02 17.25
N LYS A 377 10.79 -5.52 16.51
CA LYS A 377 10.97 -6.57 15.50
C LYS A 377 10.87 -5.95 14.12
N ILE A 378 11.79 -6.28 13.23
CA ILE A 378 11.79 -5.80 11.84
C ILE A 378 11.49 -6.98 10.92
N VAL A 379 10.51 -6.83 10.02
CA VAL A 379 10.19 -7.83 9.00
C VAL A 379 10.21 -7.20 7.60
N ASP A 380 10.70 -7.94 6.60
CA ASP A 380 10.62 -7.56 5.19
C ASP A 380 9.17 -7.75 4.71
N VAL A 381 8.53 -6.67 4.26
CA VAL A 381 7.10 -6.71 3.94
C VAL A 381 6.85 -7.66 2.77
N LEU A 382 7.70 -7.71 1.76
CA LEU A 382 7.46 -8.57 0.59
C LEU A 382 7.53 -10.05 0.94
N THR A 383 8.51 -10.46 1.74
CA THR A 383 8.79 -11.89 1.96
C THR A 383 8.20 -12.45 3.26
N ALA A 384 7.98 -11.63 4.28
CA ALA A 384 7.53 -12.14 5.59
C ALA A 384 6.11 -12.70 5.53
N ARG A 385 5.85 -13.80 6.24
CA ARG A 385 4.48 -14.27 6.40
C ARG A 385 3.72 -13.40 7.40
N PRO A 386 2.40 -13.20 7.24
CA PRO A 386 1.60 -12.37 8.14
C PRO A 386 1.77 -12.67 9.65
N GLU A 387 1.96 -13.95 10.02
CA GLU A 387 2.15 -14.37 11.41
C GLU A 387 3.49 -13.91 11.99
N GLU A 388 4.46 -13.57 11.14
CA GLU A 388 5.74 -13.03 11.58
C GLU A 388 5.62 -11.59 12.07
N ALA A 389 4.53 -10.87 11.78
CA ALA A 389 4.25 -9.58 12.43
C ALA A 389 3.67 -9.72 13.83
N VAL A 390 3.19 -10.91 14.21
CA VAL A 390 2.71 -11.18 15.57
C VAL A 390 3.91 -11.32 16.51
N LEU A 391 3.87 -10.65 17.66
CA LEU A 391 4.93 -10.74 18.65
C LEU A 391 4.98 -12.17 19.23
N PRO A 392 6.19 -12.75 19.45
CA PRO A 392 6.33 -14.14 19.90
C PRO A 392 5.58 -14.46 21.19
N ASP A 393 5.43 -13.49 22.09
CA ASP A 393 4.79 -13.71 23.40
C ASP A 393 3.26 -13.81 23.32
N ALA A 394 2.67 -13.47 22.16
CA ALA A 394 1.23 -13.61 21.94
C ALA A 394 0.87 -15.08 21.69
N ILE A 395 0.56 -15.81 22.76
CA ILE A 395 0.05 -17.20 22.70
C ILE A 395 -1.40 -17.23 22.20
N GLU A 396 -2.20 -16.22 22.55
CA GLU A 396 -3.58 -16.11 22.08
C GLU A 396 -3.69 -15.23 20.83
N ILE A 397 -4.39 -15.74 19.83
CA ILE A 397 -4.82 -14.98 18.65
C ILE A 397 -6.33 -15.06 18.58
N ASP A 398 -6.97 -13.98 18.17
CA ASP A 398 -8.41 -13.87 18.06
C ASP A 398 -8.92 -14.21 16.66
N PHE A 399 -8.06 -14.40 15.65
CA PHE A 399 -8.41 -14.79 14.27
C PHE A 399 -7.92 -16.19 13.91
N ILE A 400 -8.40 -16.71 12.77
CA ILE A 400 -7.91 -17.93 12.15
C ILE A 400 -6.96 -17.55 11.00
N PRO A 401 -5.64 -17.81 11.10
CA PRO A 401 -4.69 -17.56 10.02
C PRO A 401 -5.03 -18.38 8.77
N GLU A 402 -4.77 -17.83 7.58
CA GLU A 402 -5.08 -18.51 6.33
C GLU A 402 -4.27 -19.81 6.19
N GLY A 403 -4.94 -20.93 5.91
CA GLY A 403 -4.29 -22.23 5.81
C GLY A 403 -3.77 -22.79 7.14
N ALA A 404 -4.19 -22.25 8.30
CA ALA A 404 -3.86 -22.83 9.60
C ALA A 404 -4.44 -24.25 9.76
N LEU A 405 -3.70 -25.13 10.43
CA LEU A 405 -4.21 -26.39 10.94
C LEU A 405 -4.98 -26.11 12.23
N VAL A 406 -6.30 -26.22 12.18
CA VAL A 406 -7.17 -25.96 13.34
C VAL A 406 -7.31 -27.25 14.13
N LEU A 407 -6.90 -27.24 15.41
CA LEU A 407 -7.02 -28.36 16.33
C LEU A 407 -8.08 -28.07 17.40
N ASP A 408 -9.12 -28.91 17.44
CA ASP A 408 -10.18 -28.85 18.44
C ASP A 408 -9.73 -29.56 19.72
N ALA A 409 -9.57 -28.77 20.79
CA ALA A 409 -9.12 -29.23 22.10
C ALA A 409 -10.29 -29.56 23.05
N ARG A 410 -11.53 -29.58 22.55
CA ARG A 410 -12.73 -29.91 23.33
C ARG A 410 -12.95 -31.42 23.43
N SER A 411 -13.69 -31.84 24.44
CA SER A 411 -14.08 -33.24 24.60
C SER A 411 -14.95 -33.74 23.44
N GLU A 412 -15.01 -35.06 23.27
CA GLU A 412 -15.83 -35.69 22.23
C GLU A 412 -17.32 -35.34 22.36
N GLU A 413 -17.83 -35.23 23.59
CA GLU A 413 -19.21 -34.80 23.85
C GLU A 413 -19.46 -33.35 23.40
N GLU A 414 -18.56 -32.43 23.70
CA GLU A 414 -18.66 -31.02 23.31
C GLU A 414 -18.57 -30.87 21.78
N ARG A 415 -17.67 -31.62 21.14
CA ARG A 415 -17.53 -31.67 19.68
C ARG A 415 -18.78 -32.21 19.00
N SER A 416 -19.40 -33.25 19.56
CA SER A 416 -20.63 -33.84 19.03
C SER A 416 -21.83 -32.91 19.14
N LYS A 417 -21.95 -32.18 20.26
CA LYS A 417 -23.02 -31.19 20.47
C LYS A 417 -22.87 -29.95 19.60
N SER A 418 -21.64 -29.52 19.33
CA SER A 418 -21.37 -28.25 18.67
C SER A 418 -20.11 -28.32 17.79
N PRO A 419 -20.14 -29.04 16.66
CA PRO A 419 -18.97 -29.24 15.81
C PRO A 419 -18.44 -27.93 15.25
N ILE A 420 -17.12 -27.89 15.05
CA ILE A 420 -16.38 -26.75 14.50
C ILE A 420 -15.92 -27.16 13.09
N PRO A 421 -16.48 -26.56 12.02
CA PRO A 421 -16.17 -26.98 10.65
C PRO A 421 -14.69 -26.86 10.33
N GLY A 422 -14.08 -27.94 9.85
CA GLY A 422 -12.66 -27.96 9.44
C GLY A 422 -11.63 -28.09 10.58
N ALA A 423 -12.07 -28.18 11.84
CA ALA A 423 -11.17 -28.47 12.96
C ALA A 423 -10.97 -29.97 13.14
N ILE A 424 -9.71 -30.37 13.37
CA ILE A 424 -9.33 -31.76 13.63
C ILE A 424 -9.18 -31.95 15.14
N PRO A 425 -9.70 -33.04 15.73
CA PRO A 425 -9.49 -33.32 17.14
C PRO A 425 -8.01 -33.39 17.51
N VAL A 426 -7.61 -32.70 18.59
CA VAL A 426 -6.19 -32.67 19.00
C VAL A 426 -5.61 -34.06 19.28
N ASN A 427 -6.44 -34.99 19.78
CA ASN A 427 -6.06 -36.37 20.07
C ASN A 427 -5.84 -37.23 18.82
N GLU A 428 -6.26 -36.77 17.64
CA GLU A 428 -6.08 -37.46 16.36
C GLU A 428 -4.82 -36.99 15.62
N VAL A 429 -4.09 -36.01 16.17
CA VAL A 429 -2.93 -35.41 15.53
C VAL A 429 -1.66 -35.72 16.32
N ASP A 430 -0.71 -36.38 15.65
CA ASP A 430 0.65 -36.58 16.15
C ASP A 430 1.47 -35.30 15.96
N PRO A 431 1.93 -34.61 17.03
CA PRO A 431 2.68 -33.37 16.94
C PRO A 431 3.96 -33.49 16.11
N SER A 432 4.58 -34.68 16.08
CA SER A 432 5.83 -34.92 15.34
C SER A 432 5.65 -34.89 13.82
N ARG A 433 4.42 -35.08 13.34
CA ARG A 433 4.07 -35.10 11.92
C ARG A 433 3.64 -33.73 11.39
N ILE A 434 3.51 -32.73 12.26
CA ILE A 434 3.11 -31.37 11.87
C ILE A 434 4.32 -30.67 11.21
N PRO A 435 4.19 -30.19 9.96
CA PRO A 435 5.25 -29.41 9.32
C PRO A 435 5.60 -28.19 10.16
N ARG A 436 6.90 -27.92 10.35
CA ARG A 436 7.39 -26.85 11.25
C ARG A 436 7.01 -25.44 10.80
N ASP A 437 6.74 -25.29 9.52
CA ASP A 437 6.28 -24.06 8.89
C ASP A 437 4.76 -23.87 8.97
N LYS A 438 4.00 -24.92 9.32
CA LYS A 438 2.54 -24.89 9.43
C LYS A 438 2.12 -24.19 10.71
N VAL A 439 1.16 -23.26 10.58
CA VAL A 439 0.53 -22.59 11.73
C VAL A 439 -0.53 -23.52 12.31
N VAL A 440 -0.48 -23.75 13.61
CA VAL A 440 -1.44 -24.56 14.36
C VAL A 440 -2.29 -23.63 15.24
N LEU A 441 -3.61 -23.72 15.12
CA LEU A 441 -4.54 -22.96 15.94
C LEU A 441 -5.35 -23.92 16.82
N PHE A 442 -5.21 -23.81 18.13
CA PHE A 442 -6.02 -24.56 19.09
C PHE A 442 -7.32 -23.82 19.41
N VAL A 443 -8.41 -24.56 19.49
CA VAL A 443 -9.72 -24.02 19.86
C VAL A 443 -10.32 -24.83 21.01
N CYS A 444 -10.72 -24.17 22.09
CA CYS A 444 -11.59 -24.76 23.13
C CYS A 444 -12.68 -23.74 23.54
N ASP A 445 -13.67 -24.12 24.34
CA ASP A 445 -14.78 -23.19 24.66
C ASP A 445 -14.38 -22.04 25.61
N SER A 446 -13.42 -22.27 26.51
CA SER A 446 -12.97 -21.30 27.52
C SER A 446 -11.69 -20.53 27.15
N GLY A 447 -10.96 -20.97 26.12
CA GLY A 447 -9.62 -20.47 25.78
C GLY A 447 -8.48 -21.04 26.65
N SER A 448 -8.77 -21.59 27.83
CA SER A 448 -7.74 -22.04 28.79
C SER A 448 -6.98 -23.28 28.31
N THR A 449 -7.69 -24.30 27.83
CA THR A 449 -7.08 -25.56 27.36
C THR A 449 -6.28 -25.32 26.07
N SER A 450 -6.82 -24.53 25.15
CA SER A 450 -6.14 -24.16 23.91
C SER A 450 -4.88 -23.33 24.19
N TYR A 451 -4.87 -22.48 25.21
CA TYR A 451 -3.68 -21.72 25.65
C TYR A 451 -2.55 -22.65 26.08
N VAL A 452 -2.85 -23.60 26.96
CA VAL A 452 -1.85 -24.55 27.47
C VAL A 452 -1.28 -25.40 26.35
N LEU A 453 -2.14 -25.94 25.47
CA LEU A 453 -1.71 -26.75 24.33
C LEU A 453 -0.85 -25.94 23.34
N ALA A 454 -1.23 -24.68 23.07
CA ALA A 454 -0.44 -23.81 22.23
C ALA A 454 0.97 -23.57 22.80
N LYS A 455 1.08 -23.41 24.13
CA LYS A 455 2.38 -23.27 24.80
C LYS A 455 3.23 -24.53 24.68
N VAL A 456 2.65 -25.70 24.96
CA VAL A 456 3.35 -27.00 24.86
C VAL A 456 3.87 -27.24 23.44
N PHE A 457 3.07 -26.97 22.41
CA PHE A 457 3.48 -27.18 21.02
C PHE A 457 4.56 -26.17 20.58
N ARG A 458 4.55 -24.94 21.12
CA ARG A 458 5.63 -23.97 20.91
C ARG A 458 6.95 -24.41 21.52
N GLU A 459 6.94 -24.99 22.72
CA GLU A 459 8.14 -25.55 23.35
C GLU A 459 8.75 -26.68 22.48
N GLN A 460 7.92 -27.36 21.70
CA GLN A 460 8.36 -28.37 20.74
C GLN A 460 8.86 -27.77 19.42
N GLY A 461 8.78 -26.45 19.20
CA GLY A 461 9.19 -25.76 17.97
C GLY A 461 8.10 -25.65 16.89
N ILE A 462 6.82 -25.79 17.27
CA ILE A 462 5.67 -25.64 16.36
C ILE A 462 5.11 -24.22 16.48
N LYS A 463 4.71 -23.62 15.36
CA LYS A 463 4.02 -22.31 15.34
C LYS A 463 2.57 -22.46 15.81
N ALA A 464 2.37 -22.59 17.11
CA ALA A 464 1.06 -22.82 17.71
C ALA A 464 0.45 -21.56 18.35
N TYR A 465 -0.88 -21.42 18.31
CA TYR A 465 -1.61 -20.32 18.92
C TYR A 465 -2.95 -20.83 19.50
N SER A 466 -3.53 -20.10 20.45
CA SER A 466 -4.84 -20.36 21.05
C SER A 466 -5.88 -19.37 20.52
N LEU A 467 -7.07 -19.82 20.11
CA LEU A 467 -8.14 -18.94 19.66
C LEU A 467 -8.80 -18.22 20.85
N LYS A 468 -8.57 -16.91 20.98
CA LYS A 468 -9.18 -16.05 22.00
C LYS A 468 -10.70 -16.00 21.80
N GLY A 469 -11.46 -16.26 22.86
CA GLY A 469 -12.93 -16.35 22.79
C GLY A 469 -13.47 -17.73 22.38
N GLY A 470 -12.57 -18.66 22.03
CA GLY A 470 -12.87 -20.08 21.91
C GLY A 470 -13.76 -20.49 20.74
N GLY A 471 -14.46 -21.61 20.89
CA GLY A 471 -15.33 -22.19 19.85
C GLY A 471 -16.50 -21.30 19.41
N LYS A 472 -16.87 -20.29 20.21
CA LYS A 472 -17.88 -19.29 19.85
C LYS A 472 -17.38 -18.29 18.80
N GLU A 473 -16.12 -17.90 18.88
CA GLU A 473 -15.52 -16.95 17.94
C GLU A 473 -15.20 -17.62 16.60
N TYR A 474 -14.90 -18.92 16.60
CA TYR A 474 -14.69 -19.69 15.36
C TYR A 474 -15.93 -19.74 14.44
N LYS A 475 -17.13 -19.71 15.03
CA LYS A 475 -18.40 -19.87 14.30
C LYS A 475 -18.95 -18.55 13.75
N ARG A 476 -18.30 -17.43 14.03
CA ARG A 476 -18.59 -16.10 13.49
C ARG A 476 -17.72 -15.84 12.27
#